data_AF-A0A7S1LBH8-F1
#
_entry.id   AF-A0A7S1LBH8-F1
#
_cell.length_a   1.000
_cell.length_b   1.000
_cell.length_c   1.000
_cell.angle_alpha   90.00
_cell.angle_beta   90.00
_cell.angle_gamma   90.00
#
_symmetry.space_group_name_H-M   'P 1'
#
loop_
_entity.id
_entity.type
_entity.pdbx_description
1 polymer ?
#
loop_
_entity_poly.entity_id
_entity_poly.type
_entity_poly.pdbx_seq_one_letter_code
_entity_poly.pdbx_strand_id
1 'polypeptide(L)'
;SSKVTGAPVLPPLGPVPPGLSALLGMVKKIVKRGPARPRMKVAEPSETPVGQVVEDKLEEELVRKRELSKEAIAAILEGIARPEMQNSTKAYIPPDWPTKYKKDLGPYKQFLKQHPKEFTIIEHDPCNFSVVKAGQTAKLLTREGRGKSKDPNMGWRKQLFKAWMLYCKVTPKPDRNMGAFAGAIKVEEAGAESAASAGAGDATDARLGAKAAGQGSAAAPAGPSKKRRAA
;
A
#
# COMPACT_ATOMS: atom_id res chain seq x y z
N SER A 1 0.65 18.37 -50.83
CA SER A 1 -0.20 18.59 -49.65
C SER A 1 0.53 18.14 -48.39
N SER A 2 1.22 19.06 -47.72
CA SER A 2 1.96 18.79 -46.49
C SER A 2 1.07 19.12 -45.29
N LYS A 3 0.76 18.13 -44.45
CA LYS A 3 -0.10 18.28 -43.28
C LYS A 3 0.78 18.56 -42.06
N VAL A 4 0.85 19.84 -41.66
CA VAL A 4 1.50 20.30 -40.43
C VAL A 4 0.67 19.78 -39.24
N THR A 5 1.25 18.87 -38.46
CA THR A 5 0.71 18.45 -37.17
C THR A 5 1.24 19.37 -36.08
N GLY A 6 0.38 20.29 -35.63
CA GLY A 6 0.65 21.18 -34.50
C GLY A 6 0.72 20.40 -33.19
N ALA A 7 1.80 20.60 -32.44
CA ALA A 7 1.98 20.04 -31.11
C ALA A 7 1.03 20.74 -30.11
N PRO A 8 0.37 20.00 -29.20
CA PRO A 8 -0.48 20.60 -28.18
C PRO A 8 0.38 21.36 -27.15
N VAL A 9 0.13 22.66 -27.05
CA VAL A 9 0.70 23.54 -26.01
C VAL A 9 0.08 23.15 -24.67
N LEU A 10 0.91 22.62 -23.76
CA LEU A 10 0.51 22.32 -22.39
C LEU A 10 0.36 23.63 -21.60
N PRO A 11 -0.71 23.78 -20.80
CA PRO A 11 -0.89 24.96 -19.97
C PRO A 11 0.16 25.04 -18.86
N PRO A 12 0.53 26.27 -18.43
CA PRO A 12 1.50 26.48 -17.36
C PRO A 12 0.98 25.92 -16.03
N LEU A 13 1.83 25.16 -15.34
CA LEU A 13 1.58 24.65 -14.00
C LEU A 13 1.42 25.82 -13.04
N GLY A 14 0.23 25.97 -12.46
CA GLY A 14 -0.07 27.01 -11.48
C GLY A 14 0.73 26.85 -10.17
N PRO A 15 0.78 27.92 -9.36
CA PRO A 15 1.53 27.94 -8.12
C PRO A 15 1.01 26.90 -7.12
N VAL A 16 1.92 26.08 -6.60
CA VAL A 16 1.65 25.06 -5.59
C VAL A 16 1.26 25.74 -4.28
N PRO A 17 0.10 25.43 -3.67
CA PRO A 17 -0.33 26.07 -2.43
C PRO A 17 0.60 25.69 -1.26
N PRO A 18 1.13 26.66 -0.50
CA PRO A 18 1.91 26.40 0.70
C PRO A 18 0.95 26.05 1.85
N GLY A 19 0.73 24.76 2.13
CA GLY A 19 -0.21 24.42 3.21
C GLY A 19 -0.30 22.98 3.71
N LEU A 20 0.47 22.01 3.19
CA LEU A 20 0.31 20.59 3.58
C LEU A 20 1.54 19.98 4.25
N SER A 21 2.30 20.75 5.04
CA SER A 21 3.44 20.21 5.83
C SER A 21 3.16 20.04 7.32
N ALA A 22 1.96 20.33 7.82
CA ALA A 22 1.69 20.36 9.25
C ALA A 22 0.73 19.25 9.74
N LEU A 23 1.07 17.97 9.54
CA LEU A 23 0.42 16.89 10.29
C LEU A 23 1.25 15.60 10.39
N LEU A 24 2.57 15.73 10.59
CA LEU A 24 3.37 14.62 11.13
C LEU A 24 3.32 14.64 12.65
N GLY A 25 2.18 14.15 13.17
CA GLY A 25 1.98 13.89 14.60
C GLY A 25 2.98 12.87 15.12
N MET A 26 4.06 13.36 15.74
CA MET A 26 4.50 13.02 17.09
C MET A 26 4.15 11.62 17.63
N VAL A 27 4.67 10.55 17.03
CA VAL A 27 4.73 9.23 17.68
C VAL A 27 5.98 9.21 18.58
N LYS A 28 5.84 9.74 19.80
CA LYS A 28 6.81 9.54 20.90
C LYS A 28 6.79 8.07 21.28
N LYS A 29 7.63 7.27 20.62
CA LYS A 29 7.86 5.86 20.95
C LYS A 29 8.56 5.82 22.31
N ILE A 30 7.82 5.43 23.34
CA ILE A 30 8.32 5.09 24.66
C ILE A 30 9.25 3.89 24.50
N VAL A 31 10.55 4.16 24.36
CA VAL A 31 11.60 3.14 24.52
C VAL A 31 11.63 2.81 26.00
N LYS A 32 10.91 1.75 26.37
CA LYS A 32 10.99 1.10 27.68
C LYS A 32 12.42 0.57 27.80
N ARG A 33 13.29 1.38 28.40
CA ARG A 33 14.67 1.03 28.74
C ARG A 33 14.63 -0.27 29.56
N GLY A 34 15.14 -1.34 28.97
CA GLY A 34 15.33 -2.60 29.67
C GLY A 34 16.33 -2.43 30.84
N PRO A 35 16.32 -3.36 31.80
CA PRO A 35 17.19 -3.31 32.96
C PRO A 35 18.66 -3.20 32.53
N ALA A 36 19.39 -2.32 33.23
CA ALA A 36 20.79 -2.05 33.02
C ALA A 36 21.58 -3.36 32.97
N ARG A 37 22.22 -3.64 31.83
CA ARG A 37 23.16 -4.75 31.72
C ARG A 37 24.33 -4.47 32.69
N PRO A 38 24.75 -5.46 33.49
CA PRO A 38 25.91 -5.33 34.36
C PRO A 38 27.15 -5.01 33.53
N ARG A 39 27.85 -3.95 33.95
CA ARG A 39 29.11 -3.46 33.40
C ARG A 39 30.18 -4.53 33.64
N MET A 40 30.36 -5.44 32.70
CA MET A 40 31.45 -6.42 32.75
C MET A 40 32.78 -5.68 32.63
N LYS A 41 33.68 -5.98 33.58
CA LYS A 41 35.07 -5.53 33.61
C LYS A 41 35.72 -5.88 32.26
N VAL A 42 36.20 -4.83 31.59
CA VAL A 42 37.08 -4.91 30.43
C VAL A 42 38.37 -5.56 30.92
N ALA A 43 38.54 -6.84 30.62
CA ALA A 43 39.84 -7.50 30.71
C ALA A 43 40.71 -6.99 29.56
N GLU A 44 41.94 -6.62 29.90
CA GLU A 44 42.98 -6.17 28.97
C GLU A 44 43.14 -7.13 27.77
N PRO A 45 43.28 -6.60 26.55
CA PRO A 45 43.53 -7.39 25.36
C PRO A 45 44.98 -7.90 25.37
N SER A 46 45.17 -9.18 25.64
CA SER A 46 46.43 -9.87 25.38
C SER A 46 46.67 -9.96 23.87
N GLU A 47 47.75 -9.34 23.42
CA GLU A 47 48.24 -9.37 22.04
C GLU A 47 48.57 -10.80 21.64
N THR A 48 47.70 -11.41 20.83
CA THR A 48 47.99 -12.66 20.14
C THR A 48 48.16 -12.37 18.65
N PRO A 49 49.12 -13.01 17.96
CA PRO A 49 49.34 -12.84 16.52
C PRO A 49 48.23 -13.59 15.75
N VAL A 50 47.05 -12.96 15.64
CA VAL A 50 45.81 -13.52 15.04
C VAL A 50 45.48 -12.82 13.71
N GLY A 51 46.48 -12.38 12.95
CA GLY A 51 46.27 -11.57 11.74
C GLY A 51 45.82 -12.37 10.51
N GLN A 52 46.44 -13.51 10.22
CA GLN A 52 46.30 -14.15 8.90
C GLN A 52 45.12 -15.14 8.76
N VAL A 53 44.71 -15.83 9.84
CA VAL A 53 43.67 -16.88 9.74
C VAL A 53 42.25 -16.30 9.58
N VAL A 54 42.06 -15.00 9.83
CA VAL A 54 40.75 -14.36 9.79
C VAL A 54 40.37 -13.91 8.37
N GLU A 55 41.36 -13.63 7.52
CA GLU A 55 41.15 -13.14 6.15
C GLU A 55 40.64 -14.26 5.23
N ASP A 56 41.26 -15.45 5.28
CA ASP A 56 40.86 -16.60 4.45
C ASP A 56 39.40 -17.00 4.70
N LYS A 57 38.98 -17.03 5.97
CA LYS A 57 37.61 -17.40 6.34
C LYS A 57 36.57 -16.39 5.84
N LEU A 58 36.93 -15.10 5.81
CA LEU A 58 36.05 -14.05 5.33
C LEU A 58 35.89 -14.12 3.80
N GLU A 59 36.96 -14.48 3.09
CA GLU A 59 36.92 -14.64 1.63
C GLU A 59 36.05 -15.83 1.21
N GLU A 60 36.17 -16.99 1.88
CA GLU A 60 35.30 -18.15 1.63
C GLU A 60 33.81 -17.81 1.85
N GLU A 61 33.48 -17.09 2.92
CA GLU A 61 32.12 -16.62 3.19
C GLU A 61 31.59 -15.70 2.08
N LEU A 62 32.43 -14.81 1.54
CA LEU A 62 32.04 -13.91 0.45
C LEU A 62 31.83 -14.66 -0.87
N VAL A 63 32.68 -15.65 -1.17
CA VAL A 63 32.50 -16.52 -2.36
C VAL A 63 31.18 -17.26 -2.26
N ARG A 64 30.90 -17.89 -1.10
CA ARG A 64 29.63 -18.59 -0.86
C ARG A 64 28.42 -17.66 -0.98
N LYS A 65 28.49 -16.44 -0.43
CA LYS A 65 27.42 -15.43 -0.55
C LYS A 65 27.19 -15.01 -2.00
N ARG A 66 28.25 -14.85 -2.80
CA ARG A 66 28.15 -14.51 -4.24
C ARG A 66 27.48 -15.62 -5.03
N GLU A 67 27.80 -16.88 -4.74
CA GLU A 67 27.17 -18.03 -5.40
C GLU A 67 25.69 -18.15 -5.03
N LEU A 68 25.37 -18.07 -3.74
CA LEU A 68 23.99 -18.05 -3.24
C LEU A 68 23.19 -16.88 -3.84
N SER A 69 23.81 -15.72 -4.00
CA SER A 69 23.19 -14.57 -4.64
C SER A 69 22.85 -14.84 -6.10
N LYS A 70 23.73 -15.50 -6.87
CA LYS A 70 23.47 -15.86 -8.27
C LYS A 70 22.32 -16.86 -8.39
N GLU A 71 22.32 -17.88 -7.53
CA GLU A 71 21.25 -18.87 -7.48
C GLU A 71 19.89 -18.23 -7.12
N ALA A 72 19.89 -17.35 -6.11
CA ALA A 72 18.71 -16.60 -5.71
C ALA A 72 18.17 -15.72 -6.86
N ILE A 73 19.05 -15.02 -7.59
CA ILE A 73 18.66 -14.21 -8.75
C ILE A 73 18.00 -15.08 -9.82
N ALA A 74 18.61 -16.22 -10.15
CA ALA A 74 18.07 -17.16 -11.14
C ALA A 74 16.67 -17.66 -10.77
N ALA A 75 16.48 -18.08 -9.51
CA ALA A 75 15.18 -18.56 -9.01
C ALA A 75 14.09 -17.47 -9.04
N ILE A 76 14.44 -16.22 -8.71
CA ILE A 76 13.50 -15.09 -8.79
C ILE A 76 13.13 -14.82 -10.25
N LEU A 77 14.11 -14.78 -11.16
CA LEU A 77 13.87 -14.55 -12.58
C LEU A 77 13.00 -15.64 -13.20
N GLU A 78 13.24 -16.91 -12.86
CA GLU A 78 12.42 -18.03 -13.30
C GLU A 78 10.96 -17.89 -12.82
N GLY A 79 10.77 -17.50 -11.56
CA GLY A 79 9.42 -17.28 -11.02
C GLY A 79 8.70 -16.09 -11.63
N ILE A 80 9.42 -15.00 -11.92
CA ILE A 80 8.85 -13.82 -12.61
C ILE A 80 8.51 -14.16 -14.07
N ALA A 81 9.24 -15.06 -14.72
CA ALA A 81 8.93 -15.50 -16.08
C ALA A 81 7.61 -16.29 -16.18
N ARG A 82 7.11 -16.84 -15.06
CA ARG A 82 5.84 -17.57 -15.00
C ARG A 82 4.70 -16.62 -14.62
N PRO A 83 3.83 -16.21 -15.57
CA PRO A 83 2.76 -15.25 -15.29
C PRO A 83 1.70 -15.77 -14.31
N GLU A 84 1.57 -17.09 -14.16
CA GLU A 84 0.64 -17.73 -13.21
C GLU A 84 1.04 -17.48 -11.75
N MET A 85 2.35 -17.41 -11.49
CA MET A 85 2.89 -17.19 -10.14
C MET A 85 2.93 -15.70 -9.78
N GLN A 86 2.86 -14.83 -10.78
CA GLN A 86 2.82 -13.39 -10.60
C GLN A 86 1.39 -12.91 -10.33
N ASN A 87 0.96 -13.06 -9.08
CA ASN A 87 -0.21 -12.35 -8.60
C ASN A 87 0.06 -10.85 -8.74
N SER A 88 -0.65 -10.15 -9.63
CA SER A 88 -0.39 -8.73 -9.96
C SER A 88 -0.23 -7.78 -8.75
N THR A 89 -0.71 -8.16 -7.57
CA THR A 89 -0.62 -7.41 -6.32
C THR A 89 0.56 -7.81 -5.42
N LYS A 90 1.13 -9.02 -5.58
CA LYS A 90 2.16 -9.57 -4.67
C LYS A 90 3.40 -9.97 -5.44
N ALA A 91 4.58 -9.54 -4.95
CA ALA A 91 5.86 -10.03 -5.43
C ALA A 91 5.93 -11.56 -5.34
N TYR A 92 6.50 -12.18 -6.37
CA TYR A 92 6.92 -13.57 -6.29
C TYR A 92 8.09 -13.67 -5.32
N ILE A 93 7.97 -14.56 -4.32
CA ILE A 93 9.04 -14.86 -3.37
C ILE A 93 9.31 -16.37 -3.48
N PRO A 94 10.55 -16.79 -3.80
CA PRO A 94 10.88 -18.21 -3.82
C PRO A 94 10.52 -18.90 -2.48
N PRO A 95 9.94 -20.11 -2.50
CA PRO A 95 9.52 -20.81 -1.28
C PRO A 95 10.68 -21.10 -0.34
N ASP A 96 11.88 -21.30 -0.89
CA ASP A 96 13.12 -21.57 -0.13
C ASP A 96 13.83 -20.30 0.37
N TRP A 97 13.26 -19.12 0.13
CA TRP A 97 13.81 -17.86 0.64
C TRP A 97 14.05 -17.84 2.15
N PRO A 98 13.04 -18.11 3.02
CA PRO A 98 13.23 -18.04 4.47
C PRO A 98 14.22 -19.07 5.02
N THR A 99 14.44 -20.19 4.32
CA THR A 99 15.27 -21.32 4.79
C THR A 99 16.71 -21.21 4.29
N LYS A 100 16.91 -20.99 2.99
CA LYS A 100 18.22 -21.01 2.32
C LYS A 100 18.85 -19.62 2.20
N TYR A 101 18.11 -18.66 1.65
CA TYR A 101 18.69 -17.36 1.24
C TYR A 101 18.69 -16.32 2.36
N LYS A 102 17.67 -16.33 3.23
CA LYS A 102 17.47 -15.29 4.24
C LYS A 102 18.62 -15.20 5.27
N LYS A 103 19.30 -16.31 5.57
CA LYS A 103 20.37 -16.35 6.57
C LYS A 103 21.60 -15.56 6.10
N ASP A 104 22.00 -15.77 4.84
CA ASP A 104 23.23 -15.20 4.29
C ASP A 104 23.01 -13.88 3.53
N LEU A 105 21.86 -13.74 2.85
CA LEU A 105 21.52 -12.58 2.01
C LEU A 105 20.57 -11.58 2.69
N GLY A 106 19.94 -11.98 3.79
CA GLY A 106 19.05 -11.13 4.57
C GLY A 106 17.60 -11.03 4.04
N PRO A 107 16.86 -9.97 4.43
CA PRO A 107 15.48 -9.78 4.03
C PRO A 107 15.31 -9.61 2.51
N TYR A 108 14.31 -10.28 1.92
CA TYR A 108 14.05 -10.28 0.47
C TYR A 108 14.01 -8.89 -0.15
N LYS A 109 13.27 -7.95 0.45
CA LYS A 109 13.16 -6.58 -0.04
C LYS A 109 14.49 -5.83 -0.02
N GLN A 110 15.38 -6.10 0.94
CA GLN A 110 16.71 -5.48 1.00
C GLN A 110 17.63 -6.05 -0.07
N PHE A 111 17.60 -7.37 -0.28
CA PHE A 111 18.33 -8.02 -1.34
C PHE A 111 17.99 -7.43 -2.71
N LEU A 112 16.71 -7.30 -3.04
CA LEU A 112 16.28 -6.70 -4.31
C LEU A 112 16.78 -5.25 -4.49
N LYS A 113 16.85 -4.46 -3.41
CA LYS A 113 17.37 -3.08 -3.44
C LYS A 113 18.88 -3.04 -3.72
N GLN A 114 19.63 -4.08 -3.35
CA GLN A 114 21.07 -4.19 -3.64
C GLN A 114 21.34 -4.57 -5.10
N HIS A 115 20.35 -5.13 -5.81
CA HIS A 115 20.47 -5.58 -7.19
C HIS A 115 19.57 -4.80 -8.16
N PRO A 116 19.69 -3.45 -8.25
CA PRO A 116 18.85 -2.64 -9.14
C PRO A 116 19.10 -2.89 -10.63
N LYS A 117 20.23 -3.51 -10.97
CA LYS A 117 20.58 -3.90 -12.34
C LYS A 117 19.75 -5.07 -12.87
N GLU A 118 19.26 -5.93 -11.98
CA GLU A 118 18.49 -7.13 -12.32
C GLU A 118 17.00 -6.95 -12.01
N PHE A 119 16.67 -6.16 -10.98
CA PHE A 119 15.31 -6.01 -10.48
C PHE A 119 14.87 -4.56 -10.37
N THR A 120 13.60 -4.32 -10.66
CA THR A 120 12.89 -3.07 -10.39
C THR A 120 11.75 -3.36 -9.42
N ILE A 121 11.73 -2.65 -8.30
CA ILE A 121 10.69 -2.76 -7.27
C ILE A 121 9.63 -1.68 -7.53
N ILE A 122 8.37 -2.09 -7.63
CA ILE A 122 7.22 -1.18 -7.71
C ILE A 122 6.44 -1.34 -6.40
N GLU A 123 6.40 -0.27 -5.61
CA GLU A 123 5.67 -0.24 -4.35
C GLU A 123 4.22 0.20 -4.61
N HIS A 124 3.24 -0.62 -4.20
CA HIS A 124 1.80 -0.33 -4.34
C HIS A 124 1.19 0.12 -3.01
N ASP A 125 1.56 -0.55 -1.91
CA ASP A 125 1.12 -0.28 -0.53
C ASP A 125 2.32 -0.37 0.41
N PRO A 126 2.23 0.11 1.67
CA PRO A 126 3.29 -0.08 2.67
C PRO A 126 3.70 -1.55 2.86
N CYS A 127 2.78 -2.49 2.60
CA CYS A 127 3.02 -3.93 2.71
C CYS A 127 3.04 -4.68 1.37
N ASN A 128 2.60 -4.07 0.26
CA ASN A 128 2.51 -4.72 -1.05
C ASN A 128 3.47 -4.07 -2.04
N PHE A 129 4.33 -4.89 -2.65
CA PHE A 129 5.19 -4.48 -3.74
C PHE A 129 5.22 -5.59 -4.79
N SER A 130 5.49 -5.22 -6.03
CA SER A 130 5.75 -6.15 -7.14
C SER A 130 7.18 -6.00 -7.63
N VAL A 131 7.75 -7.09 -8.12
CA VAL A 131 9.11 -7.13 -8.65
C VAL A 131 9.03 -7.40 -10.14
N VAL A 132 9.83 -6.66 -10.91
CA VAL A 132 9.94 -6.79 -12.37
C VAL A 132 11.41 -6.92 -12.73
N LYS A 133 11.69 -7.55 -13.87
CA LYS A 133 13.03 -7.56 -14.43
C LYS A 133 13.47 -6.13 -14.77
N ALA A 134 14.72 -5.79 -14.49
CA ALA A 134 15.28 -4.49 -14.82
C ALA A 134 15.16 -4.19 -16.33
N GLY A 135 14.88 -2.93 -16.65
CA GLY A 135 14.63 -2.49 -18.03
C GLY A 135 13.22 -2.81 -18.54
N GLN A 136 12.48 -3.70 -17.89
CA GLN A 136 11.05 -3.88 -18.17
C GLN A 136 10.28 -2.77 -17.44
N THR A 137 10.31 -1.59 -18.05
CA THR A 137 9.71 -0.36 -17.49
C THR A 137 8.25 -0.61 -17.08
N ALA A 138 7.90 -0.08 -15.91
CA ALA A 138 6.60 -0.17 -15.24
C ALA A 138 5.36 0.11 -16.11
N LYS A 139 5.53 0.63 -17.33
CA LYS A 139 4.45 0.83 -18.33
C LYS A 139 3.60 -0.42 -18.60
N LEU A 140 4.13 -1.63 -18.42
CA LEU A 140 3.32 -2.87 -18.55
C LEU A 140 2.51 -3.20 -17.28
N LEU A 141 2.94 -2.73 -16.11
CA LEU A 141 2.25 -2.98 -14.83
C LEU A 141 1.34 -1.83 -14.42
N THR A 142 1.63 -0.60 -14.87
CA THR A 142 0.68 0.49 -15.01
C THR A 142 -0.28 0.22 -16.18
N ARG A 143 -0.73 -1.03 -16.32
CA ARG A 143 -2.03 -1.25 -16.96
C ARG A 143 -3.05 -0.71 -15.97
N GLU A 144 -3.34 0.59 -16.09
CA GLU A 144 -4.38 1.37 -15.42
C GLU A 144 -5.81 0.83 -15.66
N GLY A 145 -5.99 -0.48 -15.83
CA GLY A 145 -7.23 -1.14 -16.19
C GLY A 145 -7.41 -2.55 -15.63
N ARG A 146 -6.60 -3.00 -14.65
CA ARG A 146 -6.86 -4.26 -13.91
C ARG A 146 -7.25 -4.06 -12.45
N GLY A 147 -8.07 -3.03 -12.22
CA GLY A 147 -9.10 -3.05 -11.17
C GLY A 147 -10.36 -3.83 -11.57
N LYS A 148 -10.37 -4.53 -12.72
CA LYS A 148 -11.39 -5.54 -13.04
C LYS A 148 -11.08 -6.80 -12.24
N SER A 149 -11.57 -6.86 -11.00
CA SER A 149 -11.90 -8.14 -10.38
C SER A 149 -12.65 -8.96 -11.42
N LYS A 150 -12.13 -10.14 -11.76
CA LYS A 150 -12.70 -11.04 -12.77
C LYS A 150 -14.09 -11.57 -12.37
N ASP A 151 -14.52 -11.27 -11.15
CA ASP A 151 -15.91 -11.30 -10.74
C ASP A 151 -16.59 -9.97 -11.08
N PRO A 152 -17.31 -9.87 -12.21
CA PRO A 152 -18.19 -8.70 -12.46
C PRO A 152 -19.16 -8.49 -11.29
N ASN A 153 -19.47 -9.56 -10.55
CA ASN A 153 -20.39 -9.54 -9.43
C ASN A 153 -19.79 -8.98 -8.11
N MET A 154 -18.46 -8.99 -7.95
CA MET A 154 -17.83 -8.54 -6.70
C MET A 154 -17.44 -7.06 -6.72
N GLY A 155 -17.34 -6.46 -7.91
CA GLY A 155 -16.99 -5.04 -8.10
C GLY A 155 -18.07 -4.09 -7.61
N TRP A 156 -19.30 -4.23 -8.11
CA TRP A 156 -20.42 -3.34 -7.76
C TRP A 156 -20.78 -3.45 -6.27
N ARG A 157 -20.77 -4.65 -5.69
CA ARG A 157 -21.07 -4.85 -4.27
C ARG A 157 -20.07 -4.14 -3.35
N LYS A 158 -18.77 -4.20 -3.67
CA LYS A 158 -17.73 -3.48 -2.92
C LYS A 158 -17.86 -1.97 -3.08
N GLN A 159 -18.17 -1.50 -4.29
CA GLN A 159 -18.41 -0.08 -4.56
C GLN A 159 -19.64 0.43 -3.80
N LEU A 160 -20.75 -0.31 -3.82
CA LEU A 160 -21.95 -0.03 -3.07
C LEU A 160 -21.66 0.04 -1.56
N PHE A 161 -20.93 -0.95 -1.04
CA PHE A 161 -20.53 -0.96 0.37
C PHE A 161 -19.65 0.24 0.72
N LYS A 162 -18.69 0.60 -0.14
CA LYS A 162 -17.83 1.78 0.03
C LYS A 162 -18.66 3.08 0.01
N ALA A 163 -19.60 3.21 -0.92
CA ALA A 163 -20.52 4.34 -1.01
C ALA A 163 -21.39 4.45 0.25
N TRP A 164 -21.91 3.32 0.74
CA TRP A 164 -22.67 3.26 2.00
C TRP A 164 -21.83 3.68 3.21
N MET A 165 -20.58 3.21 3.30
CA MET A 165 -19.66 3.61 4.37
C MET A 165 -19.32 5.10 4.31
N LEU A 166 -19.19 5.68 3.11
CA LEU A 166 -18.99 7.12 2.92
C LEU A 166 -20.23 7.91 3.35
N TYR A 167 -21.43 7.49 2.93
CA TYR A 167 -22.69 8.06 3.40
C TYR A 167 -22.78 8.04 4.93
N CYS A 168 -22.46 6.91 5.57
CA CYS A 168 -22.46 6.81 7.03
C CYS A 168 -21.43 7.72 7.72
N LYS A 169 -20.33 8.09 7.05
CA LYS A 169 -19.33 9.02 7.61
C LYS A 169 -19.82 10.47 7.58
N VAL A 170 -20.55 10.86 6.53
CA VAL A 170 -21.03 12.23 6.34
C VAL A 170 -22.37 12.45 7.06
N THR A 171 -23.21 11.42 7.11
CA THR A 171 -24.55 11.48 7.69
C THR A 171 -24.55 11.01 9.15
N PRO A 172 -24.99 11.85 10.10
CA PRO A 172 -25.17 11.48 11.51
C PRO A 172 -26.06 10.25 11.66
N LYS A 173 -25.84 9.44 12.71
CA LYS A 173 -26.59 8.19 12.94
C LYS A 173 -28.13 8.33 12.88
N PRO A 174 -28.78 9.39 13.43
CA PRO A 174 -30.24 9.52 13.34
C PRO A 174 -30.76 9.79 11.92
N ASP A 175 -29.93 10.39 11.05
CA ASP A 175 -30.32 10.82 9.70
C ASP A 175 -29.98 9.78 8.63
N ARG A 176 -29.42 8.63 9.02
CA ARG A 176 -29.05 7.55 8.09
C ARG A 176 -30.30 6.82 7.63
N ASN A 177 -30.81 7.21 6.47
CA ASN A 177 -31.93 6.55 5.82
C ASN A 177 -31.47 5.73 4.59
N MET A 178 -31.75 4.42 4.61
CA MET A 178 -31.41 3.53 3.50
C MET A 178 -32.18 3.89 2.21
N GLY A 179 -33.42 4.37 2.33
CA GLY A 179 -34.23 4.81 1.19
C GLY A 179 -33.68 6.06 0.52
N ALA A 180 -33.16 7.01 1.29
CA ALA A 180 -32.48 8.20 0.75
C ALA A 180 -31.20 7.82 0.00
N PHE A 181 -30.40 6.90 0.57
CA PHE A 181 -29.20 6.38 -0.08
C PHE A 181 -29.52 5.59 -1.36
N ALA A 182 -30.47 4.64 -1.31
CA ALA A 182 -30.85 3.84 -2.48
C ALA A 182 -31.52 4.69 -3.57
N GLY A 183 -32.29 5.71 -3.18
CA GLY A 183 -32.91 6.66 -4.10
C GLY A 183 -31.91 7.58 -4.83
N ALA A 184 -30.72 7.79 -4.25
CA ALA A 184 -29.61 8.47 -4.91
C ALA A 184 -28.85 7.58 -5.90
N ILE A 185 -28.95 6.25 -5.75
CA ILE A 185 -28.36 5.25 -6.67
C ILE A 185 -29.40 4.85 -7.73
N LYS A 186 -30.29 5.77 -8.11
CA LYS A 186 -31.11 5.55 -9.31
C LYS A 186 -30.13 5.25 -10.44
N VAL A 187 -30.17 4.00 -10.88
CA VAL A 187 -29.53 3.53 -12.09
C VAL A 187 -30.19 4.37 -13.15
N GLU A 188 -29.52 5.44 -13.58
CA GLU A 188 -29.82 5.99 -14.89
C GLU A 188 -29.56 4.81 -15.82
N GLU A 189 -30.65 4.14 -16.23
CA GLU A 189 -30.59 3.12 -17.24
C GLU A 189 -29.79 3.71 -18.38
N ALA A 190 -28.69 3.04 -18.72
CA ALA A 190 -27.66 3.53 -19.60
C ALA A 190 -28.25 3.91 -20.98
N GLY A 191 -28.81 5.13 -21.06
CA GLY A 191 -28.84 5.92 -22.25
C GLY A 191 -27.40 6.25 -22.55
N ALA A 192 -26.86 5.56 -23.56
CA ALA A 192 -25.57 5.85 -24.14
C ALA A 192 -25.61 7.22 -24.83
N GLU A 193 -25.68 8.31 -24.06
CA GLU A 193 -25.44 9.66 -24.55
C GLU A 193 -24.32 10.32 -23.76
N SER A 194 -23.14 10.19 -24.38
CA SER A 194 -22.21 11.28 -24.60
C SER A 194 -21.66 12.00 -23.38
N ALA A 195 -20.42 11.61 -23.07
CA ALA A 195 -19.42 12.50 -22.54
C ALA A 195 -19.27 13.75 -23.44
N ALA A 196 -19.93 14.85 -23.06
CA ALA A 196 -19.57 16.19 -23.51
C ALA A 196 -20.11 17.24 -22.54
N SER A 197 -19.20 18.10 -22.03
CA SER A 197 -19.51 19.41 -21.41
C SER A 197 -20.10 19.32 -19.99
N ALA A 198 -19.76 20.11 -18.98
CA ALA A 198 -18.94 21.29 -18.76
C ALA A 198 -18.53 21.22 -17.25
N GLY A 199 -17.38 21.70 -16.79
CA GLY A 199 -17.04 23.12 -16.74
C GLY A 199 -17.50 23.74 -15.42
N ALA A 200 -16.52 24.24 -14.66
CA ALA A 200 -16.58 25.43 -13.80
C ALA A 200 -17.75 25.62 -12.82
N GLY A 201 -17.38 25.69 -11.52
CA GLY A 201 -17.81 26.67 -10.54
C GLY A 201 -19.31 26.96 -10.37
N ASP A 202 -19.82 26.76 -9.15
CA ASP A 202 -20.34 27.94 -8.44
C ASP A 202 -20.35 27.72 -6.93
N ALA A 203 -19.79 28.70 -6.24
CA ALA A 203 -19.92 28.87 -4.80
C ALA A 203 -21.16 29.72 -4.57
N THR A 204 -22.32 29.10 -4.40
CA THR A 204 -23.49 29.78 -3.82
C THR A 204 -23.65 29.34 -2.38
N ASP A 205 -23.15 30.24 -1.52
CA ASP A 205 -23.78 30.66 -0.29
C ASP A 205 -25.32 30.56 -0.38
N ALA A 206 -25.90 29.67 0.42
CA ALA A 206 -27.34 29.61 0.66
C ALA A 206 -27.57 29.41 2.16
N ARG A 207 -27.36 30.51 2.87
CA ARG A 207 -27.85 30.78 4.21
C ARG A 207 -29.37 31.00 4.17
N LEU A 208 -30.18 29.96 4.40
CA LEU A 208 -31.59 29.99 4.84
C LEU A 208 -31.90 28.60 5.43
N GLY A 209 -32.49 28.38 6.59
CA GLY A 209 -33.07 29.21 7.62
C GLY A 209 -33.53 28.25 8.72
N ALA A 210 -33.58 28.76 9.95
CA ALA A 210 -34.15 28.09 11.11
C ALA A 210 -35.64 27.74 10.88
N LYS A 211 -36.13 26.65 11.49
CA LYS A 211 -37.25 26.62 12.47
C LYS A 211 -37.93 25.23 12.56
N ALA A 212 -38.37 24.95 13.79
CA ALA A 212 -39.29 23.90 14.28
C ALA A 212 -38.66 22.51 14.51
N ALA A 213 -38.35 22.14 15.77
CA ALA A 213 -39.29 21.70 16.83
C ALA A 213 -39.94 20.36 16.50
N GLY A 214 -39.46 19.30 17.17
CA GLY A 214 -39.99 17.94 17.09
C GLY A 214 -39.51 17.11 18.27
N GLN A 215 -40.17 17.29 19.40
CA GLN A 215 -40.07 16.51 20.63
C GLN A 215 -40.61 15.07 20.39
N GLY A 216 -39.90 14.08 20.90
CA GLY A 216 -40.33 12.66 20.95
C GLY A 216 -39.10 11.77 21.18
N SER A 217 -38.63 11.58 22.42
CA SER A 217 -39.15 10.61 23.40
C SER A 217 -39.42 9.22 22.81
N ALA A 218 -38.50 8.27 23.02
CA ALA A 218 -38.75 7.02 23.73
C ALA A 218 -37.74 5.90 23.40
N ALA A 219 -37.47 5.11 24.44
CA ALA A 219 -37.12 3.69 24.44
C ALA A 219 -35.67 3.29 24.08
N ALA A 220 -34.85 3.25 25.13
CA ALA A 220 -33.72 2.35 25.24
C ALA A 220 -34.19 0.90 25.44
N PRO A 221 -33.73 -0.09 24.65
CA PRO A 221 -33.81 -1.49 25.04
C PRO A 221 -32.56 -1.88 25.83
N ALA A 222 -32.78 -2.15 27.13
CA ALA A 222 -31.89 -2.92 27.97
C ALA A 222 -31.72 -4.34 27.38
N GLY A 223 -30.48 -4.79 27.23
CA GLY A 223 -30.14 -6.14 26.78
C GLY A 223 -29.08 -6.78 27.67
N PRO A 224 -29.12 -8.11 27.88
CA PRO A 224 -28.82 -8.71 29.17
C PRO A 224 -27.39 -9.23 29.37
N SER A 225 -27.01 -9.20 30.64
CA SER A 225 -25.88 -9.88 31.28
C SER A 225 -25.75 -11.35 30.87
N LYS A 226 -24.54 -11.76 30.43
CA LYS A 226 -24.18 -13.19 30.34
C LYS A 226 -22.82 -13.47 30.99
N LYS A 227 -22.92 -13.77 32.29
CA LYS A 227 -22.38 -14.94 33.00
C LYS A 227 -21.01 -15.47 32.55
N ARG A 228 -20.04 -15.21 33.43
CA ARG A 228 -18.82 -15.98 33.68
C ARG A 228 -19.09 -17.49 33.59
N ARG A 229 -18.18 -18.23 32.96
CA ARG A 229 -17.95 -19.64 33.30
C ARG A 229 -16.46 -19.92 33.29
N ALA A 230 -15.97 -20.32 34.46
CA ALA A 230 -14.65 -20.87 34.68
C ALA A 230 -14.64 -22.35 34.28
N ALA A 231 -13.54 -22.78 33.68
CA ALA A 231 -12.95 -24.11 33.80
C ALA A 231 -11.47 -23.95 33.41
#